data_AF-A0A942MKB1-F1
#
_entry.id   AF-A0A942MKB1-F1
#
_cell.length_a   1.000
_cell.length_b   1.000
_cell.length_c   1.000
_cell.angle_alpha   90.00
_cell.angle_beta   90.00
_cell.angle_gamma   90.00
#
_symmetry.space_group_name_H-M   'P 1'
#
loop_
_entity.id
_entity.type
_entity.pdbx_description
1 polymer ?
#
loop_
_entity_poly.entity_id
_entity_poly.type
_entity_poly.pdbx_seq_one_letter_code
_entity_poly.pdbx_strand_id
1 'polypeptide(L)'
;MLDNKLLVCRTFDKYDDTHRVIELALPVEVCECSAYRVAERELDPLAYAVLELMNIDIVSDNEISKTLDISTDLVKLIKQSILFTHSYISNDYKTLSNEGKKYLLDGQSSEYQTEKVFGNMFVSIPDGEVMPYFLEGTTSNRYFPREICKLITVNDDRDIVKDHVKWLPKFAKAYKLFAKIYKHSDTEGTNELEFANVDFDDVPFEEVNETEDQIITLADAEAKNESLPSSFQLVKLLHTEKRQTYIKTKIVISRENPESFAVISPFEKNITNWYTKRLAWLRENNVKIIDEIGKEKTVKEFLEEITMEFYIQFPELQAENFDYWLSITYPNLKTLKCQKYLMDSFKSLHNINTLYNNSQVEATAVVIKTQRLIETILNNFIERIPYKSAILTKCKLFATKNSNKVKEIFSYFGIIDCVVLRYEKWRESLRNLSRLNSKYGSSVADKYFYLTIDAYFSEYSPFKTILEKNAVSFIEKIDYLNRIRNKYGAHSDDLMEKDVSKEEIEHFNKIATEVINELINTLFEEEQFHANC
;
A
#
# COMPACT_ATOMS: atom_id res chain seq x y z
N MET A 1 -14.57 35.74 -5.17
CA MET A 1 -13.20 35.43 -4.71
C MET A 1 -13.22 34.17 -3.83
N LEU A 2 -13.71 33.06 -4.38
CA LEU A 2 -13.64 31.73 -3.74
C LEU A 2 -12.43 30.95 -4.29
N ASP A 3 -11.75 31.49 -5.29
CA ASP A 3 -11.20 30.70 -6.40
C ASP A 3 -9.90 29.96 -6.08
N ASN A 4 -9.29 30.19 -4.90
CA ASN A 4 -8.03 29.56 -4.48
C ASN A 4 -8.12 28.86 -3.10
N LYS A 5 -9.31 28.73 -2.52
CA LYS A 5 -9.48 28.20 -1.16
C LYS A 5 -10.05 26.79 -1.19
N LEU A 6 -9.61 25.94 -0.26
CA LEU A 6 -10.29 24.67 -0.01
C LEU A 6 -11.66 24.96 0.62
N LEU A 7 -12.65 24.11 0.34
CA LEU A 7 -13.98 24.23 0.96
C LEU A 7 -14.31 22.94 1.71
N VAL A 8 -14.75 23.05 2.95
CA VAL A 8 -15.33 21.90 3.68
C VAL A 8 -16.78 21.73 3.21
N CYS A 9 -17.07 20.58 2.63
CA CYS A 9 -18.40 20.25 2.13
C CYS A 9 -19.26 19.64 3.23
N ARG A 10 -18.69 18.70 3.99
CA ARG A 10 -19.39 17.91 5.00
C ARG A 10 -18.40 17.16 5.89
N THR A 11 -18.75 17.04 7.15
CA THR A 11 -18.11 16.17 8.14
C THR A 11 -19.11 15.12 8.61
N PHE A 12 -18.66 13.87 8.73
CA PHE A 12 -19.47 12.78 9.28
C PHE A 12 -18.59 11.68 9.86
N ASP A 13 -19.10 10.99 10.88
CA ASP A 13 -18.46 9.78 11.41
C ASP A 13 -18.90 8.57 10.57
N LYS A 14 -17.97 7.62 10.38
CA LYS A 14 -18.22 6.40 9.60
C LYS A 14 -18.93 5.35 10.49
N TYR A 15 -19.63 4.40 9.85
CA TYR A 15 -20.45 3.37 10.51
C TYR A 15 -19.68 2.47 11.49
N ASP A 16 -18.35 2.43 11.40
CA ASP A 16 -17.47 1.66 12.29
C ASP A 16 -17.07 2.43 13.56
N ASP A 17 -17.59 3.65 13.76
CA ASP A 17 -17.33 4.51 14.92
C ASP A 17 -15.84 4.63 15.31
N THR A 18 -14.93 4.43 14.36
CA THR A 18 -13.47 4.52 14.60
C THR A 18 -12.84 5.62 13.77
N HIS A 19 -13.55 6.12 12.75
CA HIS A 19 -13.04 7.14 11.84
C HIS A 19 -14.03 8.28 11.65
N ARG A 20 -13.51 9.51 11.60
CA ARG A 20 -14.21 10.68 11.09
C ARG A 20 -13.77 10.94 9.66
N VAL A 21 -14.72 11.27 8.80
CA VAL A 21 -14.49 11.62 7.40
C VAL A 21 -14.89 13.06 7.17
N ILE A 22 -13.99 13.83 6.56
CA ILE A 22 -14.22 15.21 6.15
C ILE A 22 -14.12 15.27 4.64
N GLU A 23 -15.24 15.60 3.99
CA GLU A 23 -15.29 15.85 2.57
C GLU A 23 -14.83 17.29 2.28
N LEU A 24 -13.75 17.40 1.52
CA LEU A 24 -13.18 18.67 1.09
C LEU A 24 -13.33 18.83 -0.42
N ALA A 25 -13.56 20.04 -0.86
CA ALA A 25 -13.46 20.42 -2.26
C ALA A 25 -12.13 21.16 -2.46
N LEU A 26 -11.24 20.58 -3.27
CA LEU A 26 -9.96 21.16 -3.66
C LEU A 26 -10.13 21.93 -4.99
N PRO A 27 -9.82 23.24 -5.04
CA PRO A 27 -9.87 24.01 -6.29
C PRO A 27 -8.77 23.55 -7.25
N VAL A 28 -9.17 23.25 -8.49
CA VAL A 28 -8.25 22.83 -9.55
C VAL A 28 -8.54 23.55 -10.86
N GLU A 29 -7.49 23.69 -11.65
CA GLU A 29 -7.57 24.10 -13.04
C GLU A 29 -7.60 22.85 -13.93
N VAL A 30 -8.64 22.74 -14.76
CA VAL A 30 -8.78 21.66 -15.74
C VAL A 30 -8.00 22.06 -16.99
N CYS A 31 -6.99 21.25 -17.31
CA CYS A 31 -6.19 21.39 -18.50
C CYS A 31 -6.54 20.29 -19.49
N GLU A 32 -7.07 20.67 -20.65
CA GLU A 32 -7.28 19.72 -21.72
C GLU A 32 -5.94 19.33 -22.34
N CYS A 33 -5.75 18.04 -22.55
CA CYS A 33 -4.52 17.51 -23.10
C CYS A 33 -4.81 16.30 -23.98
N SER A 34 -3.91 16.07 -24.92
CA SER A 34 -3.77 14.78 -25.58
C SER A 34 -2.61 14.05 -24.94
N ALA A 35 -2.79 12.77 -24.64
CA ALA A 35 -1.73 11.93 -24.12
C ALA A 35 -1.69 10.63 -24.94
N TYR A 36 -0.52 10.02 -25.05
CA TYR A 36 -0.45 8.68 -25.61
C TYR A 36 -1.18 7.73 -24.66
N ARG A 37 -2.14 6.95 -25.18
CA ARG A 37 -2.97 6.07 -24.36
C ARG A 37 -2.07 5.12 -23.59
N VAL A 38 -2.28 4.98 -22.29
CA VAL A 38 -1.54 3.97 -21.51
C VAL A 38 -1.84 2.63 -22.16
N ALA A 39 -0.80 1.88 -22.52
CA ALA A 39 -1.02 0.60 -23.17
C ALA A 39 -1.78 -0.32 -22.21
N GLU A 40 -3.05 -0.58 -22.53
CA GLU A 40 -3.78 -1.69 -21.93
C GLU A 40 -2.99 -2.95 -22.27
N ARG A 41 -2.73 -3.78 -21.26
CA ARG A 41 -2.13 -5.08 -21.58
C ARG A 41 -3.20 -5.88 -22.32
N GLU A 42 -2.98 -6.18 -23.60
CA GLU A 42 -3.87 -7.09 -24.36
C GLU A 42 -3.94 -8.46 -23.69
N LEU A 43 -2.83 -8.87 -23.09
CA LEU A 43 -2.74 -10.04 -22.24
C LEU A 43 -2.91 -9.63 -20.79
N ASP A 44 -3.71 -10.39 -20.03
CA ASP A 44 -3.71 -10.24 -18.58
C ASP A 44 -2.28 -10.42 -18.01
N PRO A 45 -1.99 -9.91 -16.80
CA PRO A 45 -0.63 -9.93 -16.24
C PRO A 45 0.03 -11.31 -16.21
N LEU A 46 -0.76 -12.37 -16.05
CA LEU A 46 -0.26 -13.74 -16.01
C LEU A 46 0.07 -14.25 -17.41
N ALA A 47 -0.79 -13.98 -18.39
CA ALA A 47 -0.53 -14.30 -19.80
C ALA A 47 0.68 -13.53 -20.36
N TYR A 48 0.84 -12.25 -19.98
CA TYR A 48 2.03 -11.46 -20.32
C TYR A 48 3.30 -12.08 -19.73
N ALA A 49 3.29 -12.47 -18.45
CA ALA A 49 4.44 -13.06 -17.79
C ALA A 49 4.80 -14.44 -18.37
N VAL A 50 3.81 -15.24 -18.80
CA VAL A 50 4.06 -16.50 -19.55
C VAL A 50 4.79 -16.18 -20.85
N LEU A 51 4.38 -15.15 -21.57
CA LEU A 51 5.01 -14.74 -22.82
C LEU A 51 6.45 -14.25 -22.61
N GLU A 52 6.71 -13.42 -21.59
CA GLU A 52 8.06 -12.96 -21.24
C GLU A 52 9.02 -14.12 -20.95
N LEU A 53 8.57 -15.10 -20.18
CA LEU A 53 9.39 -16.27 -19.86
C LEU A 53 9.64 -17.17 -21.06
N MET A 54 8.73 -17.20 -22.03
CA MET A 54 8.97 -17.89 -23.31
C MET A 54 10.00 -17.19 -24.20
N ASN A 55 10.25 -15.88 -24.01
CA ASN A 55 11.29 -15.15 -24.75
C ASN A 55 12.70 -15.55 -24.35
N ILE A 56 12.83 -16.11 -23.16
CA ILE A 56 14.07 -16.72 -22.69
C ILE A 56 14.07 -18.13 -23.27
N ASP A 57 14.80 -18.34 -24.37
CA ASP A 57 14.84 -19.58 -25.21
C ASP A 57 15.15 -20.90 -24.45
N ILE A 58 15.29 -20.87 -23.11
CA ILE A 58 15.72 -21.95 -22.24
C ILE A 58 14.60 -22.43 -21.29
N VAL A 59 13.44 -21.76 -21.23
CA VAL A 59 12.42 -22.03 -20.19
C VAL A 59 11.31 -22.97 -20.69
N SER A 60 11.27 -24.19 -20.17
CA SER A 60 10.20 -25.18 -20.41
C SER A 60 8.88 -24.80 -19.72
N ASP A 61 7.74 -25.35 -20.16
CA ASP A 61 6.43 -25.11 -19.51
C ASP A 61 6.45 -25.37 -18.00
N ASN A 62 7.22 -26.37 -17.57
CA ASN A 62 7.42 -26.73 -16.16
C ASN A 62 8.28 -25.71 -15.40
N GLU A 63 9.13 -24.96 -16.09
CA GLU A 63 9.92 -23.89 -15.49
C GLU A 63 9.13 -22.58 -15.49
N ILE A 64 8.34 -22.31 -16.54
CA ILE A 64 7.39 -21.19 -16.57
C ILE A 64 6.36 -21.36 -15.44
N SER A 65 5.79 -22.56 -15.28
CA SER A 65 4.79 -22.86 -14.26
C SER A 65 5.35 -22.67 -12.85
N LYS A 66 6.60 -23.07 -12.62
CA LYS A 66 7.32 -22.82 -11.35
C LYS A 66 7.65 -21.35 -11.12
N THR A 67 7.98 -20.60 -12.18
CA THR A 67 8.38 -19.19 -12.08
C THR A 67 7.18 -18.29 -11.79
N LEU A 68 6.03 -18.58 -12.43
CA LEU A 68 4.79 -17.81 -12.27
C LEU A 68 3.84 -18.36 -11.20
N ASP A 69 4.20 -19.50 -10.60
CA ASP A 69 3.44 -20.16 -9.54
C ASP A 69 2.01 -20.55 -9.95
N ILE A 70 1.90 -21.11 -11.15
CA ILE A 70 0.64 -21.61 -11.74
C ILE A 70 0.80 -23.06 -12.18
N SER A 71 -0.31 -23.78 -12.43
CA SER A 71 -0.21 -25.15 -12.89
C SER A 71 0.39 -25.21 -14.31
N THR A 72 1.15 -26.26 -14.61
CA THR A 72 1.68 -26.48 -15.98
C THR A 72 0.55 -26.58 -17.00
N ASP A 73 -0.62 -27.08 -16.61
CA ASP A 73 -1.81 -27.11 -17.46
C ASP A 73 -2.38 -25.71 -17.71
N LEU A 74 -2.33 -24.81 -16.71
CA LEU A 74 -2.69 -23.41 -16.90
C LEU A 74 -1.68 -22.69 -17.80
N VAL A 75 -0.37 -22.99 -17.69
CA VAL A 75 0.62 -22.48 -18.65
C VAL A 75 0.28 -22.93 -20.07
N LYS A 76 -0.05 -24.21 -20.28
CA LYS A 76 -0.45 -24.72 -21.60
C LYS A 76 -1.73 -24.06 -22.11
N LEU A 77 -2.72 -23.88 -21.26
CA LEU A 77 -3.97 -23.19 -21.59
C LEU A 77 -3.73 -21.72 -21.95
N ILE A 78 -2.87 -21.04 -21.20
CA ILE A 78 -2.46 -19.66 -21.49
C ILE A 78 -1.72 -19.61 -22.82
N LYS A 79 -0.75 -20.50 -23.06
CA LYS A 79 -0.03 -20.58 -24.35
C LYS A 79 -0.98 -20.87 -25.52
N GLN A 80 -1.95 -21.76 -25.32
CA GLN A 80 -3.00 -22.04 -26.30
C GLN A 80 -3.85 -20.81 -26.56
N SER A 81 -4.32 -20.12 -25.52
CA SER A 81 -5.10 -18.90 -25.64
C SER A 81 -4.32 -17.80 -26.38
N ILE A 82 -3.07 -17.56 -25.99
CA ILE A 82 -2.18 -16.59 -26.64
C ILE A 82 -1.98 -16.93 -28.11
N LEU A 83 -1.75 -18.21 -28.44
CA LEU A 83 -1.61 -18.67 -29.83
C LEU A 83 -2.90 -18.42 -30.63
N PHE A 84 -4.05 -18.89 -30.12
CA PHE A 84 -5.32 -18.82 -30.85
C PHE A 84 -5.84 -17.39 -31.01
N THR A 85 -5.63 -16.53 -30.02
CA THR A 85 -6.21 -15.19 -30.00
C THR A 85 -5.27 -14.13 -30.57
N HIS A 86 -3.95 -14.26 -30.36
CA HIS A 86 -2.99 -13.21 -30.72
C HIS A 86 -1.85 -13.69 -31.64
N SER A 87 -1.70 -15.00 -31.88
CA SER A 87 -0.60 -15.57 -32.69
C SER A 87 0.82 -15.19 -32.21
N TYR A 88 1.00 -14.81 -30.93
CA TYR A 88 2.29 -14.41 -30.36
C TYR A 88 3.24 -15.58 -30.08
N ILE A 89 2.72 -16.81 -30.13
CA ILE A 89 3.49 -18.04 -29.94
C ILE A 89 3.57 -18.77 -31.28
N SER A 90 4.65 -19.52 -31.53
CA SER A 90 4.73 -20.37 -32.72
C SER A 90 3.82 -21.60 -32.61
N ASN A 91 3.42 -22.18 -33.74
CA ASN A 91 2.53 -23.34 -33.79
C ASN A 91 3.06 -24.59 -33.05
N ASP A 92 4.34 -24.63 -32.68
CA ASP A 92 4.96 -25.69 -31.90
C ASP A 92 4.90 -25.46 -30.37
N TYR A 93 4.31 -24.34 -29.93
CA TYR A 93 4.15 -23.90 -28.52
C TYR A 93 5.44 -23.67 -27.74
N LYS A 94 6.60 -23.79 -28.40
CA LYS A 94 7.92 -23.77 -27.75
C LYS A 94 8.56 -22.41 -27.78
N THR A 95 8.37 -21.67 -28.87
CA THR A 95 9.01 -20.37 -29.07
C THR A 95 7.99 -19.26 -29.30
N LEU A 96 8.44 -18.03 -29.18
CA LEU A 96 7.66 -16.88 -29.59
C LEU A 96 7.67 -16.76 -31.12
N SER A 97 6.52 -16.36 -31.70
CA SER A 97 6.46 -15.94 -33.09
C SER A 97 7.20 -14.62 -33.29
N ASN A 98 7.45 -14.21 -34.54
CA ASN A 98 8.01 -12.88 -34.82
C ASN A 98 7.11 -11.76 -34.26
N GLU A 99 5.80 -11.97 -34.24
CA GLU A 99 4.81 -11.04 -33.67
C GLU A 99 4.86 -11.01 -32.14
N GLY A 100 5.05 -12.15 -31.46
CA GLY A 100 5.21 -12.20 -30.00
C GLY A 100 6.55 -11.65 -29.52
N LYS A 101 7.64 -11.91 -30.26
CA LYS A 101 8.94 -11.26 -30.01
C LYS A 101 8.84 -9.76 -30.20
N LYS A 102 8.17 -9.32 -31.27
CA LYS A 102 7.88 -7.90 -31.51
C LYS A 102 7.00 -7.32 -30.40
N TYR A 103 5.96 -8.00 -29.93
CA TYR A 103 5.11 -7.54 -28.83
C TYR A 103 5.87 -7.38 -27.51
N LEU A 104 6.80 -8.28 -27.17
CA LEU A 104 7.64 -8.13 -25.98
C LEU A 104 8.70 -7.03 -26.11
N LEU A 105 9.29 -6.89 -27.30
CA LEU A 105 10.22 -5.81 -27.62
C LEU A 105 9.50 -4.45 -27.63
N ASP A 106 8.29 -4.40 -28.19
CA ASP A 106 7.40 -3.23 -28.25
C ASP A 106 6.76 -2.92 -26.87
N GLY A 107 6.66 -3.92 -25.99
CA GLY A 107 6.15 -3.81 -24.61
C GLY A 107 7.13 -3.22 -23.60
N GLN A 108 8.45 -3.31 -23.85
CA GLN A 108 9.44 -2.48 -23.16
C GLN A 108 9.64 -1.12 -23.84
N SER A 109 9.32 -1.00 -25.13
CA SER A 109 9.56 0.24 -25.89
C SER A 109 8.34 1.13 -26.08
N SER A 110 7.18 0.77 -25.54
CA SER A 110 6.04 1.68 -25.49
C SER A 110 5.14 1.42 -24.27
N GLU A 111 5.49 2.03 -23.12
CA GLU A 111 4.58 2.16 -21.97
C GLU A 111 3.20 2.76 -22.33
N TYR A 112 3.11 3.34 -23.54
CA TYR A 112 1.98 4.04 -24.11
C TYR A 112 1.78 3.56 -25.54
N GLN A 113 0.53 3.29 -25.93
CA GLN A 113 0.17 3.04 -27.34
C GLN A 113 0.50 4.26 -28.19
N THR A 114 0.71 4.04 -29.49
CA THR A 114 0.90 5.14 -30.46
C THR A 114 -0.36 5.97 -30.66
N GLU A 115 -1.53 5.43 -30.29
CA GLU A 115 -2.79 6.15 -30.25
C GLU A 115 -2.75 7.26 -29.20
N LYS A 116 -3.19 8.46 -29.60
CA LYS A 116 -3.40 9.57 -28.67
C LYS A 116 -4.86 9.63 -28.27
N VAL A 117 -5.09 9.63 -26.96
CA VAL A 117 -6.39 9.90 -26.38
C VAL A 117 -6.45 11.35 -25.92
N PHE A 118 -7.63 11.94 -26.07
CA PHE A 118 -7.93 13.26 -25.54
C PHE A 118 -8.56 13.11 -24.16
N GLY A 119 -8.24 14.04 -23.28
CA GLY A 119 -8.73 14.01 -21.92
C GLY A 119 -8.32 15.24 -21.13
N ASN A 120 -8.50 15.14 -19.83
CA ASN A 120 -8.26 16.23 -18.90
C ASN A 120 -7.27 15.80 -17.81
N MET A 121 -6.34 16.69 -17.48
CA MET A 121 -5.52 16.61 -16.28
C MET A 121 -5.81 17.81 -15.39
N PHE A 122 -5.53 17.66 -14.09
CA PHE A 122 -5.97 18.60 -13.08
C PHE A 122 -4.76 19.21 -12.38
N VAL A 123 -4.68 20.54 -12.39
CA VAL A 123 -3.66 21.30 -11.68
C VAL A 123 -4.27 21.83 -10.40
N SER A 124 -3.70 21.47 -9.26
CA SER A 124 -4.09 22.04 -7.97
C SER A 124 -3.76 23.54 -7.96
N ILE A 125 -4.78 24.38 -7.74
CA ILE A 125 -4.62 25.84 -7.72
C ILE A 125 -3.73 26.31 -6.56
N PRO A 126 -3.82 25.74 -5.34
CA PRO A 126 -3.02 26.19 -4.21
C PRO A 126 -1.50 25.98 -4.34
N ASP A 127 -1.07 24.85 -4.92
CA ASP A 127 0.36 24.45 -4.95
C ASP A 127 0.94 24.36 -6.36
N GLY A 128 0.10 24.43 -7.40
CA GLY A 128 0.55 24.31 -8.78
C GLY A 128 1.12 22.93 -9.11
N GLU A 129 0.69 21.88 -8.41
CA GLU A 129 1.05 20.50 -8.75
C GLU A 129 -0.02 19.84 -9.62
N VAL A 130 0.42 18.92 -10.48
CA VAL A 130 -0.48 18.18 -11.38
C VAL A 130 -0.86 16.86 -10.71
N MET A 131 -2.17 16.61 -10.58
CA MET A 131 -2.68 15.37 -10.01
C MET A 131 -2.29 14.17 -10.89
N PRO A 132 -1.86 13.04 -10.30
CA PRO A 132 -1.47 11.85 -11.05
C PRO A 132 -2.69 11.05 -11.50
N TYR A 133 -3.55 11.71 -12.27
CA TYR A 133 -4.77 11.14 -12.83
C TYR A 133 -5.07 11.76 -14.20
N PHE A 134 -5.46 10.92 -15.15
CA PHE A 134 -5.87 11.33 -16.48
C PHE A 134 -7.31 10.88 -16.73
N LEU A 135 -8.20 11.84 -16.95
CA LEU A 135 -9.60 11.58 -17.28
C LEU A 135 -9.76 11.53 -18.80
N GLU A 136 -9.81 10.31 -19.36
CA GLU A 136 -10.07 10.10 -20.78
C GLU A 136 -11.50 10.55 -21.15
N GLY A 137 -11.66 11.23 -22.30
CA GLY A 137 -12.96 11.67 -22.80
C GLY A 137 -12.93 13.02 -23.52
N THR A 138 -14.10 13.47 -23.99
CA THR A 138 -14.16 14.66 -24.85
C THR A 138 -14.02 15.98 -24.08
N THR A 139 -13.45 16.99 -24.76
CA THR A 139 -13.24 18.40 -24.34
C THR A 139 -14.52 19.12 -23.86
N SER A 140 -15.68 18.53 -24.13
CA SER A 140 -17.00 19.07 -23.78
C SER A 140 -17.74 18.31 -22.69
N ASN A 141 -17.11 17.33 -22.02
CA ASN A 141 -17.76 16.42 -21.07
C ASN A 141 -18.72 17.19 -20.11
N ARG A 142 -20.02 17.03 -20.40
CA ARG A 142 -21.11 17.49 -19.53
C ARG A 142 -21.25 16.61 -18.30
N TYR A 143 -20.70 15.40 -18.38
CA TYR A 143 -20.70 14.39 -17.32
C TYR A 143 -19.29 14.26 -16.78
N PHE A 144 -19.00 15.05 -15.76
CA PHE A 144 -17.88 14.78 -14.88
C PHE A 144 -18.27 13.62 -13.94
N PRO A 145 -17.31 12.79 -13.50
CA PRO A 145 -17.52 11.87 -12.38
C PRO A 145 -18.17 12.60 -11.20
N ARG A 146 -18.94 11.90 -10.34
CA ARG A 146 -19.64 12.53 -9.20
C ARG A 146 -18.68 13.26 -8.25
N GLU A 147 -17.41 12.87 -8.28
CA GLU A 147 -16.31 13.36 -7.48
C GLU A 147 -15.79 14.71 -7.98
N ILE A 148 -16.07 15.09 -9.23
CA ILE A 148 -15.71 16.40 -9.78
C ILE A 148 -16.97 17.28 -9.85
N CYS A 149 -17.04 18.26 -8.96
CA CYS A 149 -18.15 19.20 -8.91
C CYS A 149 -17.79 20.47 -9.69
N LYS A 150 -18.56 20.79 -10.75
CA LYS A 150 -18.45 22.09 -11.42
C LYS A 150 -18.95 23.19 -10.51
N LEU A 151 -18.14 24.21 -10.27
CA LEU A 151 -18.67 25.50 -9.87
C LEU A 151 -19.17 26.24 -11.11
N ILE A 152 -20.40 26.73 -11.03
CA ILE A 152 -20.87 27.78 -11.94
C ILE A 152 -20.28 29.08 -11.39
N THR A 153 -19.06 29.44 -11.80
CA THR A 153 -18.50 30.75 -11.50
C THR A 153 -19.08 31.79 -12.45
N VAL A 154 -19.52 32.93 -11.90
CA VAL A 154 -20.30 33.97 -12.60
C VAL A 154 -19.41 34.95 -13.39
N ASN A 155 -18.08 34.83 -13.43
CA ASN A 155 -17.23 35.75 -14.19
C ASN A 155 -15.96 35.07 -14.72
N ASP A 156 -15.79 35.08 -16.04
CA ASP A 156 -14.72 34.43 -16.82
C ASP A 156 -13.45 35.29 -17.01
N ASP A 157 -13.43 36.54 -16.56
CA ASP A 157 -12.31 37.44 -16.91
C ASP A 157 -11.25 37.50 -15.80
N ARG A 158 -10.29 36.57 -15.79
CA ARG A 158 -8.98 36.78 -15.12
C ARG A 158 -7.81 36.17 -15.89
N ASP A 159 -6.71 36.92 -15.89
CA ASP A 159 -5.39 36.52 -16.38
C ASP A 159 -4.84 35.33 -15.56
N ILE A 160 -4.77 34.14 -16.16
CA ILE A 160 -4.32 32.90 -15.53
C ILE A 160 -3.13 32.30 -16.31
N VAL A 161 -2.06 31.95 -15.56
CA VAL A 161 -0.77 31.32 -15.93
C VAL A 161 -0.40 31.37 -17.42
N LYS A 162 0.36 32.41 -17.81
CA LYS A 162 0.72 32.74 -19.20
C LYS A 162 1.78 31.85 -19.87
N ASP A 163 2.34 30.85 -19.19
CA ASP A 163 3.61 30.24 -19.63
C ASP A 163 3.58 28.69 -19.69
N HIS A 164 2.95 28.15 -20.73
CA HIS A 164 2.70 26.71 -20.93
C HIS A 164 3.96 25.83 -20.98
N VAL A 165 5.11 26.39 -21.38
CA VAL A 165 6.36 25.64 -21.56
C VAL A 165 6.94 25.16 -20.22
N LYS A 166 6.76 25.95 -19.15
CA LYS A 166 7.31 25.65 -17.81
C LYS A 166 6.62 24.48 -17.11
N TRP A 167 5.42 24.09 -17.55
CA TRP A 167 4.58 23.13 -16.85
C TRP A 167 4.60 21.73 -17.47
N LEU A 168 5.01 21.60 -18.74
CA LEU A 168 5.09 20.31 -19.46
C LEU A 168 5.82 19.21 -18.68
N PRO A 169 6.94 19.46 -17.96
CA PRO A 169 7.58 18.43 -17.15
C PRO A 169 6.70 17.90 -16.02
N LYS A 170 5.89 18.76 -15.38
CA LYS A 170 4.98 18.35 -14.30
C LYS A 170 3.84 17.48 -14.83
N PHE A 171 3.25 17.84 -15.98
CA PHE A 171 2.23 17.03 -16.64
C PHE A 171 2.77 15.66 -17.05
N ALA A 172 3.97 15.61 -17.65
CA ALA A 172 4.61 14.36 -18.01
C ALA A 172 4.90 13.47 -16.78
N LYS A 173 5.41 14.06 -15.68
CA LYS A 173 5.67 13.36 -14.43
C LYS A 173 4.39 12.79 -13.81
N ALA A 174 3.32 13.59 -13.74
CA ALA A 174 2.03 13.16 -13.21
C ALA A 174 1.40 12.06 -14.06
N TYR A 175 1.51 12.15 -15.40
CA TYR A 175 0.99 11.12 -16.30
C TYR A 175 1.78 9.81 -16.23
N LYS A 176 3.11 9.86 -16.08
CA LYS A 176 3.93 8.67 -15.80
C LYS A 176 3.51 8.00 -14.49
N LEU A 177 3.28 8.80 -13.44
CA LEU A 177 2.82 8.29 -12.15
C LEU A 177 1.42 7.66 -12.27
N PHE A 178 0.49 8.31 -12.99
CA PHE A 178 -0.82 7.76 -13.33
C PHE A 178 -0.69 6.41 -14.06
N ALA A 179 0.12 6.33 -15.11
CA ALA A 179 0.30 5.11 -15.89
C ALA A 179 0.86 3.96 -15.04
N LYS A 180 1.77 4.26 -14.11
CA LYS A 180 2.27 3.29 -13.13
C LYS A 180 1.17 2.83 -12.18
N ILE A 181 0.39 3.75 -11.61
CA ILE A 181 -0.72 3.43 -10.71
C ILE A 181 -1.76 2.58 -11.43
N TYR A 182 -2.19 3.00 -12.63
CA TYR A 182 -3.19 2.31 -13.47
C TYR A 182 -2.81 0.84 -13.73
N LYS A 183 -1.52 0.58 -14.04
CA LYS A 183 -0.99 -0.78 -14.23
C LYS A 183 -1.05 -1.65 -12.97
N HIS A 184 -0.97 -1.05 -11.78
CA HIS A 184 -1.01 -1.76 -10.51
C HIS A 184 -2.45 -1.92 -9.98
N SER A 185 -3.30 -0.91 -10.15
CA SER A 185 -4.67 -0.91 -9.60
C SER A 185 -5.64 -1.87 -10.27
N ASP A 186 -5.38 -2.30 -11.52
CA ASP A 186 -6.20 -3.34 -12.16
C ASP A 186 -5.92 -4.77 -11.61
N THR A 187 -4.93 -4.92 -10.72
CA THR A 187 -4.58 -6.22 -10.11
C THR A 187 -5.23 -6.49 -8.75
N GLU A 188 -5.80 -5.47 -8.09
CA GLU A 188 -6.28 -5.58 -6.71
C GLU A 188 -7.77 -5.23 -6.62
N GLY A 189 -8.62 -6.26 -6.68
CA GLY A 189 -10.03 -6.11 -6.30
C GLY A 189 -10.18 -6.13 -4.79
N THR A 190 -9.96 -5.01 -4.08
CA THR A 190 -10.22 -4.96 -2.63
C THR A 190 -10.38 -3.54 -2.06
N ASN A 191 -11.34 -3.42 -1.14
CA ASN A 191 -11.74 -2.32 -0.26
C ASN A 191 -10.82 -1.08 -0.18
N GLU A 192 -11.27 0.05 -0.74
CA GLU A 192 -10.61 1.37 -0.68
C GLU A 192 -10.30 1.86 0.74
N LEU A 193 -11.03 1.34 1.75
CA LEU A 193 -10.86 1.69 3.16
C LEU A 193 -9.67 1.00 3.83
N GLU A 194 -9.24 -0.19 3.37
CA GLU A 194 -8.01 -0.80 3.88
C GLU A 194 -6.77 0.01 3.47
N PHE A 195 -6.84 0.69 2.31
CA PHE A 195 -5.82 1.62 1.83
C PHE A 195 -5.89 3.00 2.50
N ALA A 196 -7.08 3.44 2.92
CA ALA A 196 -7.26 4.67 3.69
C ALA A 196 -6.86 4.49 5.18
N ASN A 197 -7.07 3.28 5.70
CA ASN A 197 -6.64 2.84 7.04
C ASN A 197 -5.23 2.24 7.03
N VAL A 198 -4.42 2.56 6.00
CA VAL A 198 -2.97 2.34 6.06
C VAL A 198 -2.51 3.15 7.24
N ASP A 199 -2.18 2.41 8.31
CA ASP A 199 -1.46 2.95 9.43
C ASP A 199 -0.28 3.72 8.85
N PHE A 200 -0.27 5.02 9.15
CA PHE A 200 0.81 5.94 8.86
C PHE A 200 2.03 5.48 9.64
N ASP A 201 2.66 4.43 9.15
CA ASP A 201 4.08 4.28 9.34
C ASP A 201 4.66 5.19 8.24
N ASP A 202 5.08 6.40 8.65
CA ASP A 202 6.25 7.00 8.04
C ASP A 202 7.36 5.95 8.19
N VAL A 203 7.39 5.03 7.23
CA VAL A 203 8.61 4.40 6.78
C VAL A 203 9.19 5.46 5.86
N PRO A 204 10.10 6.37 6.33
CA PRO A 204 11.22 6.64 5.48
C PRO A 204 11.69 5.25 5.11
N PHE A 205 11.59 4.95 3.82
CA PHE A 205 12.55 4.05 3.25
C PHE A 205 13.87 4.51 3.89
N GLU A 206 14.57 3.61 4.59
CA GLU A 206 16.02 3.71 4.44
C GLU A 206 16.18 3.92 2.95
N GLU A 207 16.81 5.03 2.60
CA GLU A 207 17.52 5.12 1.35
C GLU A 207 18.37 3.83 1.32
N VAL A 208 17.78 2.69 0.87
CA VAL A 208 18.34 1.96 -0.25
C VAL A 208 18.76 3.12 -1.09
N ASN A 209 20.07 3.33 -1.18
CA ASN A 209 20.63 4.20 -2.16
C ASN A 209 19.87 3.89 -3.47
N GLU A 210 18.75 4.57 -3.75
CA GLU A 210 18.67 5.57 -4.78
C GLU A 210 19.98 6.30 -4.59
N THR A 211 21.05 5.68 -5.08
CA THR A 211 22.34 6.31 -5.32
C THR A 211 21.93 7.68 -5.75
N GLU A 212 22.24 8.69 -4.93
CA GLU A 212 21.95 10.10 -5.21
C GLU A 212 22.05 10.22 -6.72
N ASP A 213 20.89 10.15 -7.40
CA ASP A 213 20.88 10.11 -8.84
C ASP A 213 21.03 11.59 -9.08
N GLN A 214 22.32 11.92 -9.12
CA GLN A 214 22.99 13.20 -9.09
C GLN A 214 22.00 14.25 -9.54
N ILE A 215 21.79 15.30 -8.74
CA ILE A 215 21.04 16.52 -9.11
C ILE A 215 20.94 16.58 -10.62
N ILE A 216 19.84 16.04 -11.18
CA ILE A 216 19.82 15.71 -12.61
C ILE A 216 19.74 17.06 -13.28
N THR A 217 20.88 17.55 -13.75
CA THR A 217 20.89 18.76 -14.54
C THR A 217 20.13 18.47 -15.82
N LEU A 218 19.56 19.49 -16.47
CA LEU A 218 18.86 19.31 -17.76
C LEU A 218 19.70 18.50 -18.77
N ALA A 219 21.03 18.57 -18.67
CA ALA A 219 21.97 17.78 -19.47
C ALA A 219 21.99 16.27 -19.13
N ASP A 220 21.87 15.90 -17.86
CA ASP A 220 21.89 14.48 -17.43
C ASP A 220 20.55 13.78 -17.75
N ALA A 221 19.44 14.53 -17.73
CA ALA A 221 18.14 14.07 -18.23
C ALA A 221 18.13 13.90 -19.76
N GLU A 222 18.90 14.71 -20.49
CA GLU A 222 19.09 14.58 -21.94
C GLU A 222 20.00 13.39 -22.31
N ALA A 223 20.99 13.06 -21.47
CA ALA A 223 21.92 11.95 -21.71
C ALA A 223 21.33 10.55 -21.42
N LYS A 224 20.41 10.40 -20.44
CA LYS A 224 19.70 9.13 -20.19
C LYS A 224 18.52 8.88 -21.16
N ASN A 225 18.22 9.81 -22.07
CA ASN A 225 17.17 9.70 -23.10
C ASN A 225 17.65 9.04 -24.41
N GLU A 226 18.61 8.12 -24.36
CA GLU A 226 19.13 7.45 -25.57
C GLU A 226 18.13 6.46 -26.24
N SER A 227 16.92 6.26 -25.71
CA SER A 227 15.89 5.42 -26.33
C SER A 227 14.65 6.14 -26.85
N LEU A 228 14.48 7.45 -26.61
CA LEU A 228 13.32 8.19 -27.09
C LEU A 228 13.73 9.53 -27.72
N PRO A 229 13.36 9.80 -28.99
CA PRO A 229 13.67 11.07 -29.63
C PRO A 229 13.12 12.26 -28.82
N SER A 230 13.90 13.34 -28.77
CA SER A 230 13.58 14.65 -28.15
C SER A 230 12.27 15.32 -28.62
N SER A 231 11.49 14.66 -29.48
CA SER A 231 10.19 15.08 -30.02
C SER A 231 8.99 14.33 -29.41
N PHE A 232 9.17 13.35 -28.51
CA PHE A 232 8.06 12.64 -27.85
C PHE A 232 7.60 13.33 -26.55
N GLN A 233 6.70 14.30 -26.67
CA GLN A 233 5.92 14.76 -25.53
C GLN A 233 4.82 13.74 -25.21
N LEU A 234 5.00 12.96 -24.13
CA LEU A 234 4.02 11.97 -23.63
C LEU A 234 2.62 12.56 -23.43
N VAL A 235 2.58 13.82 -22.99
CA VAL A 235 1.39 14.64 -22.83
C VAL A 235 1.61 15.93 -23.59
N LYS A 236 0.63 16.33 -24.39
CA LYS A 236 0.57 17.62 -25.07
C LYS A 236 -0.66 18.37 -24.61
N LEU A 237 -0.46 19.52 -23.97
CA LEU A 237 -1.52 20.45 -23.61
C LEU A 237 -2.20 20.99 -24.86
N LEU A 238 -3.52 21.07 -24.85
CA LEU A 238 -4.31 21.70 -25.89
C LEU A 238 -4.44 23.19 -25.59
N HIS A 239 -4.48 24.02 -26.62
CA HIS A 239 -4.69 25.47 -26.48
C HIS A 239 -6.20 25.76 -26.33
N THR A 240 -6.76 25.41 -25.18
CA THR A 240 -8.18 25.66 -24.86
C THR A 240 -8.33 26.50 -23.60
N GLU A 241 -9.48 27.15 -23.47
CA GLU A 241 -9.80 27.98 -22.31
C GLU A 241 -9.82 27.14 -21.05
N LYS A 242 -9.01 27.57 -20.08
CA LYS A 242 -8.82 26.89 -18.81
C LYS A 242 -10.08 27.03 -17.97
N ARG A 243 -10.58 25.91 -17.44
CA ARG A 243 -11.78 25.89 -16.59
C ARG A 243 -11.37 25.63 -15.15
N GLN A 244 -11.84 26.45 -14.22
CA GLN A 244 -11.69 26.15 -12.80
C GLN A 244 -12.84 25.27 -12.33
N THR A 245 -12.52 24.24 -11.57
CA THR A 245 -13.49 23.33 -10.98
C THR A 245 -13.02 22.93 -9.58
N TYR A 246 -13.86 22.21 -8.85
CA TYR A 246 -13.46 21.60 -7.60
C TYR A 246 -13.50 20.09 -7.71
N ILE A 247 -12.49 19.45 -7.11
CA ILE A 247 -12.44 18.01 -6.94
C ILE A 247 -12.73 17.69 -5.49
N LYS A 248 -13.75 16.86 -5.27
CA LYS A 248 -14.15 16.40 -3.95
C LYS A 248 -13.22 15.28 -3.52
N THR A 249 -12.50 15.49 -2.44
CA THR A 249 -11.64 14.51 -1.78
C THR A 249 -12.12 14.28 -0.34
N LYS A 250 -11.62 13.22 0.30
CA LYS A 250 -11.99 12.84 1.67
C LYS A 250 -10.76 12.80 2.53
N ILE A 251 -10.73 13.60 3.59
CA ILE A 251 -9.81 13.39 4.71
C ILE A 251 -10.41 12.34 5.64
N VAL A 252 -9.62 11.35 6.02
CA VAL A 252 -9.97 10.35 7.03
C VAL A 252 -9.08 10.56 8.24
N ILE A 253 -9.70 10.56 9.41
CA ILE A 253 -9.05 10.78 10.70
C ILE A 253 -9.44 9.63 11.60
N SER A 254 -8.45 8.92 12.15
CA SER A 254 -8.70 7.85 13.11
C SER A 254 -8.93 8.43 14.50
N ARG A 255 -9.92 7.94 15.24
CA ARG A 255 -10.16 8.28 16.66
C ARG A 255 -8.94 7.95 17.53
N GLU A 256 -8.23 6.87 17.20
CA GLU A 256 -7.06 6.44 17.98
C GLU A 256 -5.81 7.29 17.70
N ASN A 257 -5.77 8.04 16.59
CA ASN A 257 -4.67 8.93 16.26
C ASN A 257 -5.19 10.22 15.61
N PRO A 258 -5.78 11.14 16.39
CA PRO A 258 -6.40 12.38 15.88
C PRO A 258 -5.43 13.37 15.22
N GLU A 259 -4.13 13.11 15.32
CA GLU A 259 -3.06 13.91 14.70
C GLU A 259 -2.69 13.39 13.29
N SER A 260 -3.17 12.20 12.94
CA SER A 260 -2.86 11.51 11.69
C SER A 260 -4.01 11.66 10.68
N PHE A 261 -3.70 12.27 9.53
CA PHE A 261 -4.68 12.63 8.51
C PHE A 261 -4.38 11.90 7.20
N ALA A 262 -5.29 11.05 6.75
CA ALA A 262 -5.25 10.44 5.42
C ALA A 262 -6.11 11.18 4.42
N VAL A 263 -5.70 11.16 3.16
CA VAL A 263 -6.54 11.61 2.05
C VAL A 263 -6.83 10.43 1.12
N ILE A 264 -8.12 10.09 1.00
CA ILE A 264 -8.56 9.10 0.00
C ILE A 264 -8.48 9.75 -1.38
N SER A 265 -7.90 9.02 -2.33
CA SER A 265 -7.91 9.42 -3.73
C SER A 265 -9.34 9.72 -4.19
N PRO A 266 -9.59 10.87 -4.81
CA PRO A 266 -10.91 11.21 -5.32
C PRO A 266 -11.28 10.42 -6.58
N PHE A 267 -10.40 9.54 -7.08
CA PHE A 267 -10.63 8.76 -8.28
C PHE A 267 -10.53 7.27 -7.98
N GLU A 268 -11.57 6.53 -8.38
CA GLU A 268 -11.62 5.07 -8.29
C GLU A 268 -10.37 4.45 -8.94
N LYS A 269 -9.84 3.39 -8.31
CA LYS A 269 -8.64 2.69 -8.78
C LYS A 269 -7.38 3.57 -8.91
N ASN A 270 -7.35 4.80 -8.41
CA ASN A 270 -6.13 5.63 -8.37
C ASN A 270 -5.54 5.66 -6.96
N ILE A 271 -5.17 4.50 -6.44
CA ILE A 271 -4.68 4.37 -5.05
C ILE A 271 -3.24 4.87 -4.97
N THR A 272 -3.03 5.99 -4.28
CA THR A 272 -1.70 6.63 -4.15
C THR A 272 -1.59 7.51 -2.90
N ASN A 273 -0.40 7.57 -2.31
CA ASN A 273 -0.08 8.45 -1.17
C ASN A 273 0.14 9.92 -1.58
N TRP A 274 0.09 10.21 -2.88
CA TRP A 274 0.31 11.56 -3.39
C TRP A 274 -0.63 12.58 -2.76
N TYR A 275 -1.92 12.24 -2.59
CA TYR A 275 -2.94 13.14 -2.03
C TYR A 275 -2.67 13.48 -0.56
N THR A 276 -2.24 12.50 0.24
CA THR A 276 -1.88 12.76 1.65
C THR A 276 -0.63 13.63 1.76
N LYS A 277 0.38 13.39 0.92
CA LYS A 277 1.58 14.26 0.84
C LYS A 277 1.20 15.69 0.44
N ARG A 278 0.19 15.86 -0.42
CA ARG A 278 -0.33 17.19 -0.76
C ARG A 278 -0.98 17.85 0.45
N LEU A 279 -1.81 17.15 1.23
CA LEU A 279 -2.40 17.72 2.44
C LEU A 279 -1.33 18.21 3.43
N ALA A 280 -0.24 17.45 3.62
CA ALA A 280 0.89 17.88 4.45
C ALA A 280 1.51 19.19 3.94
N TRP A 281 1.75 19.29 2.62
CA TRP A 281 2.25 20.52 2.01
C TRP A 281 1.28 21.70 2.21
N LEU A 282 -0.03 21.49 2.02
CA LEU A 282 -1.06 22.52 2.22
C LEU A 282 -1.08 23.03 3.68
N ARG A 283 -0.88 22.12 4.65
CA ARG A 283 -0.75 22.43 6.07
C ARG A 283 0.50 23.28 6.36
N GLU A 284 1.67 22.85 5.87
CA GLU A 284 2.94 23.54 6.08
C GLU A 284 2.97 24.95 5.47
N ASN A 285 2.27 25.15 4.36
CA ASN A 285 2.22 26.42 3.63
C ASN A 285 1.02 27.30 4.02
N ASN A 286 0.30 26.96 5.10
CA ASN A 286 -0.84 27.73 5.62
C ASN A 286 -1.88 28.10 4.54
N VAL A 287 -2.17 27.16 3.63
CA VAL A 287 -3.18 27.36 2.59
C VAL A 287 -4.54 27.63 3.24
N LYS A 288 -5.36 28.48 2.63
CA LYS A 288 -6.65 28.87 3.18
C LYS A 288 -7.74 27.83 2.89
N ILE A 289 -8.58 27.60 3.90
CA ILE A 289 -9.75 26.74 3.87
C ILE A 289 -10.97 27.49 4.42
N ILE A 290 -12.14 27.24 3.85
CA ILE A 290 -13.44 27.72 4.36
C ILE A 290 -14.15 26.53 5.00
N ASP A 291 -14.49 26.64 6.28
CA ASP A 291 -15.21 25.60 7.01
C ASP A 291 -16.72 25.58 6.67
N GLU A 292 -17.46 24.64 7.27
CA GLU A 292 -18.89 24.43 7.00
C GLU A 292 -19.77 25.64 7.32
N ILE A 293 -19.33 26.50 8.25
CA ILE A 293 -20.05 27.72 8.65
C ILE A 293 -19.59 28.96 7.88
N GLY A 294 -18.71 28.79 6.89
CA GLY A 294 -18.21 29.86 6.03
C GLY A 294 -17.06 30.68 6.63
N LYS A 295 -16.45 30.23 7.74
CA LYS A 295 -15.31 30.89 8.35
C LYS A 295 -14.01 30.48 7.64
N GLU A 296 -13.22 31.49 7.28
CA GLU A 296 -11.92 31.30 6.67
C GLU A 296 -10.85 31.05 7.73
N LYS A 297 -10.06 30.00 7.52
CA LYS A 297 -8.92 29.58 8.37
C LYS A 297 -7.76 29.12 7.49
N THR A 298 -6.60 28.92 8.07
CA THR A 298 -5.53 28.13 7.43
C THR A 298 -5.83 26.65 7.58
N VAL A 299 -5.32 25.81 6.66
CA VAL A 299 -5.41 24.34 6.75
C VAL A 299 -4.78 23.87 8.06
N LYS A 300 -3.70 24.51 8.51
CA LYS A 300 -3.08 24.21 9.81
C LYS A 300 -4.05 24.44 10.97
N GLU A 301 -4.61 25.63 11.09
CA GLU A 301 -5.57 25.96 12.16
C GLU A 301 -6.80 25.04 12.09
N PHE A 302 -7.30 24.75 10.90
CA PHE A 302 -8.44 23.85 10.71
C PHE A 302 -8.16 22.44 11.21
N LEU A 303 -7.02 21.85 10.82
CA LEU A 303 -6.64 20.52 11.27
C LEU A 303 -6.35 20.48 12.78
N GLU A 304 -5.74 21.53 13.34
CA GLU A 304 -5.50 21.67 14.78
C GLU A 304 -6.81 21.77 15.57
N GLU A 305 -7.79 22.55 15.09
CA GLU A 305 -9.12 22.63 15.70
C GLU A 305 -9.81 21.26 15.70
N ILE A 306 -9.75 20.50 14.60
CA ILE A 306 -10.30 19.14 14.55
C ILE A 306 -9.60 18.22 15.56
N THR A 307 -8.27 18.22 15.59
CA THR A 307 -7.52 17.43 16.57
C THR A 307 -7.91 17.81 18.00
N MET A 308 -8.11 19.09 18.30
CA MET A 308 -8.57 19.55 19.62
C MET A 308 -10.00 19.12 19.92
N GLU A 309 -10.91 19.13 18.95
CA GLU A 309 -12.26 18.59 19.11
C GLU A 309 -12.24 17.11 19.50
N PHE A 310 -11.36 16.31 18.87
CA PHE A 310 -11.15 14.92 19.26
C PHE A 310 -10.66 14.80 20.71
N TYR A 311 -9.70 15.63 21.14
CA TYR A 311 -9.22 15.59 22.52
C TYR A 311 -10.23 16.10 23.55
N ILE A 312 -11.15 16.98 23.16
CA ILE A 312 -12.29 17.37 24.01
C ILE A 312 -13.28 16.20 24.11
N GLN A 313 -13.49 15.48 23.01
CA GLN A 313 -14.40 14.33 22.96
C GLN A 313 -13.82 13.10 23.69
N PHE A 314 -12.51 12.90 23.63
CA PHE A 314 -11.77 11.76 24.18
C PHE A 314 -10.58 12.25 25.04
N PRO A 315 -10.85 12.92 26.19
CA PRO A 315 -9.81 13.49 27.05
C PRO A 315 -8.82 12.44 27.60
N GLU A 316 -9.23 11.18 27.69
CA GLU A 316 -8.41 10.03 28.09
C GLU A 316 -7.16 9.85 27.21
N LEU A 317 -7.22 10.22 25.93
CA LEU A 317 -6.09 10.17 25.01
C LEU A 317 -4.99 11.17 25.36
N GLN A 318 -5.30 12.22 26.14
CA GLN A 318 -4.31 13.15 26.68
C GLN A 318 -3.89 12.80 28.11
N ALA A 319 -4.73 12.08 28.86
CA ALA A 319 -4.51 11.77 30.26
C ALA A 319 -3.49 10.65 30.48
N GLU A 320 -3.45 9.66 29.58
CA GLU A 320 -2.52 8.53 29.68
C GLU A 320 -1.15 8.87 29.07
N ASN A 321 -0.10 8.74 29.87
CA ASN A 321 1.26 9.01 29.44
C ASN A 321 1.79 7.84 28.60
N PHE A 322 1.62 7.95 27.28
CA PHE A 322 2.11 6.99 26.29
C PHE A 322 3.60 6.64 26.49
N ASP A 323 4.45 7.62 26.76
CA ASP A 323 5.88 7.40 26.97
C ASP A 323 6.17 6.53 28.21
N TYR A 324 5.42 6.74 29.29
CA TYR A 324 5.50 5.95 30.50
C TYR A 324 4.99 4.52 30.26
N TRP A 325 3.82 4.37 29.62
CA TRP A 325 3.26 3.07 29.26
C TRP A 325 4.23 2.26 28.39
N LEU A 326 4.84 2.89 27.39
CA LEU A 326 5.78 2.24 26.49
C LEU A 326 7.04 1.76 27.23
N SER A 327 7.55 2.59 28.13
CA SER A 327 8.77 2.29 28.90
C SER A 327 8.58 1.13 29.88
N ILE A 328 7.36 0.92 30.37
CA ILE A 328 7.02 -0.19 31.27
C ILE A 328 6.69 -1.45 30.48
N THR A 329 5.87 -1.32 29.43
CA THR A 329 5.30 -2.46 28.73
C THR A 329 6.26 -3.05 27.69
N TYR A 330 7.08 -2.21 27.06
CA TYR A 330 8.00 -2.56 25.98
C TYR A 330 9.37 -1.85 26.15
N PRO A 331 10.12 -2.14 27.23
CA PRO A 331 11.29 -1.35 27.64
C PRO A 331 12.40 -1.26 26.58
N ASN A 332 12.58 -2.31 25.77
CA ASN A 332 13.64 -2.38 24.77
C ASN A 332 13.26 -1.77 23.41
N LEU A 333 12.02 -1.29 23.23
CA LEU A 333 11.58 -0.70 21.96
C LEU A 333 12.37 0.58 21.64
N LYS A 334 12.54 1.47 22.64
CA LYS A 334 13.21 2.77 22.47
C LYS A 334 14.70 2.67 22.11
N THR A 335 15.27 1.49 22.26
CA THR A 335 16.68 1.21 21.93
C THR A 335 16.86 0.61 20.55
N LEU A 336 15.78 0.19 19.88
CA LEU A 336 15.85 -0.37 18.53
C LEU A 336 16.16 0.71 17.49
N LYS A 337 16.97 0.35 16.47
CA LYS A 337 17.17 1.19 15.28
C LYS A 337 15.87 1.44 14.54
N CYS A 338 15.00 0.43 14.48
CA CYS A 338 13.71 0.53 13.82
C CYS A 338 12.61 1.20 14.65
N GLN A 339 12.91 1.73 15.84
CA GLN A 339 11.89 2.28 16.76
C GLN A 339 10.99 3.31 16.10
N LYS A 340 11.55 4.21 15.28
CA LYS A 340 10.82 5.31 14.63
C LYS A 340 9.68 4.79 13.76
N TYR A 341 9.88 3.63 13.14
CA TYR A 341 8.90 2.98 12.26
C TYR A 341 7.80 2.23 13.03
N LEU A 342 8.00 1.98 14.32
CA LEU A 342 7.06 1.25 15.17
C LEU A 342 6.27 2.19 16.09
N MET A 343 6.81 3.37 16.40
CA MET A 343 6.24 4.30 17.39
C MET A 343 4.77 4.64 17.12
N ASP A 344 4.41 4.91 15.88
CA ASP A 344 3.02 5.28 15.52
C ASP A 344 2.07 4.09 15.69
N SER A 345 2.50 2.89 15.28
CA SER A 345 1.76 1.64 15.50
C SER A 345 1.58 1.33 17.00
N PHE A 346 2.59 1.61 17.85
CA PHE A 346 2.48 1.48 19.32
C PHE A 346 1.56 2.54 19.93
N LYS A 347 1.64 3.79 19.46
CA LYS A 347 0.74 4.88 19.89
C LYS A 347 -0.71 4.57 19.55
N SER A 348 -0.94 4.06 18.34
CA SER A 348 -2.23 3.57 17.88
C SER A 348 -2.77 2.45 18.77
N LEU A 349 -1.95 1.45 19.09
CA LEU A 349 -2.32 0.36 20.01
C LEU A 349 -2.61 0.85 21.44
N HIS A 350 -1.82 1.78 21.96
CA HIS A 350 -2.07 2.38 23.27
C HIS A 350 -3.43 3.07 23.28
N ASN A 351 -3.65 3.98 22.33
CA ASN A 351 -4.85 4.79 22.27
C ASN A 351 -6.12 3.97 22.02
N ILE A 352 -6.07 2.93 21.18
CA ILE A 352 -7.25 2.06 20.98
C ILE A 352 -7.59 1.26 22.23
N ASN A 353 -6.59 0.84 23.02
CA ASN A 353 -6.82 0.19 24.32
C ASN A 353 -7.41 1.18 25.34
N THR A 354 -6.91 2.42 25.37
CA THR A 354 -7.46 3.49 26.21
C THR A 354 -8.94 3.75 25.86
N LEU A 355 -9.27 3.88 24.57
CA LEU A 355 -10.65 4.05 24.10
C LEU A 355 -11.53 2.85 24.45
N TYR A 356 -11.03 1.62 24.29
CA TYR A 356 -11.75 0.40 24.65
C TYR A 356 -12.07 0.34 26.16
N ASN A 357 -11.09 0.65 27.01
CA ASN A 357 -11.26 0.69 28.46
C ASN A 357 -12.32 1.72 28.89
N ASN A 358 -12.51 2.78 28.11
CA ASN A 358 -13.53 3.81 28.30
C ASN A 358 -14.84 3.55 27.51
N SER A 359 -15.01 2.33 26.97
CA SER A 359 -16.19 1.90 26.20
C SER A 359 -16.51 2.77 24.99
N GLN A 360 -15.49 3.36 24.36
CA GLN A 360 -15.61 4.23 23.17
C GLN A 360 -15.43 3.49 21.84
N VAL A 361 -14.82 2.30 21.88
CA VAL A 361 -14.60 1.43 20.72
C VAL A 361 -14.85 -0.02 21.12
N GLU A 362 -15.18 -0.85 20.14
CA GLU A 362 -15.36 -2.29 20.35
C GLU A 362 -14.04 -3.03 20.53
N ALA A 363 -14.13 -4.18 21.19
CA ALA A 363 -13.03 -5.13 21.34
C ALA A 363 -12.41 -5.58 20.00
N THR A 364 -13.22 -5.63 18.94
CA THR A 364 -12.79 -5.99 17.58
C THR A 364 -11.70 -5.05 17.05
N ALA A 365 -11.79 -3.75 17.36
CA ALA A 365 -10.79 -2.75 16.97
C ALA A 365 -9.43 -3.03 17.63
N VAL A 366 -9.43 -3.36 18.93
CA VAL A 366 -8.21 -3.73 19.68
C VAL A 366 -7.55 -4.96 19.07
N VAL A 367 -8.36 -5.99 18.73
CA VAL A 367 -7.86 -7.22 18.12
C VAL A 367 -7.22 -6.96 16.76
N ILE A 368 -7.87 -6.15 15.90
CA ILE A 368 -7.36 -5.80 14.57
C ILE A 368 -6.05 -5.02 14.67
N LYS A 369 -5.99 -4.00 15.54
CA LYS A 369 -4.79 -3.17 15.70
C LYS A 369 -3.60 -3.93 16.27
N THR A 370 -3.86 -4.78 17.26
CA THR A 370 -2.83 -5.67 17.83
C THR A 370 -2.26 -6.61 16.76
N GLN A 371 -3.12 -7.20 15.93
CA GLN A 371 -2.70 -8.09 14.85
C GLN A 371 -1.85 -7.36 13.81
N ARG A 372 -2.26 -6.15 13.41
CA ARG A 372 -1.48 -5.32 12.49
C ARG A 372 -0.10 -4.99 13.04
N LEU A 373 0.00 -4.62 14.32
CA LEU A 373 1.31 -4.37 14.95
C LEU A 373 2.21 -5.62 14.91
N ILE A 374 1.67 -6.80 15.23
CA ILE A 374 2.42 -8.06 15.13
C ILE A 374 2.86 -8.32 13.69
N GLU A 375 1.99 -8.09 12.71
CA GLU A 375 2.34 -8.20 11.29
C GLU A 375 3.48 -7.24 10.90
N THR A 376 3.44 -5.98 11.35
CA THR A 376 4.48 -4.97 11.11
C THR A 376 5.82 -5.39 11.72
N ILE A 377 5.82 -5.94 12.94
CA ILE A 377 7.04 -6.42 13.59
C ILE A 377 7.58 -7.66 12.84
N LEU A 378 6.74 -8.62 12.46
CA LEU A 378 7.18 -9.79 11.68
C LEU A 378 7.70 -9.39 10.29
N ASN A 379 7.14 -8.36 9.66
CA ASN A 379 7.68 -7.81 8.42
C ASN A 379 9.12 -7.30 8.60
N ASN A 380 9.46 -6.72 9.76
CA ASN A 380 10.84 -6.31 10.04
C ASN A 380 11.80 -7.50 10.10
N PHE A 381 11.37 -8.65 10.66
CA PHE A 381 12.15 -9.89 10.58
C PHE A 381 12.34 -10.36 9.14
N ILE A 382 11.27 -10.30 8.33
CA ILE A 382 11.30 -10.72 6.92
C ILE A 382 12.24 -9.82 6.11
N GLU A 383 12.19 -8.51 6.33
CA GLU A 383 13.05 -7.54 5.63
C GLU A 383 14.54 -7.77 5.88
N ARG A 384 14.91 -8.26 7.07
CA ARG A 384 16.30 -8.57 7.44
C ARG A 384 16.86 -9.82 6.78
N ILE A 385 16.04 -10.64 6.12
CA ILE A 385 16.49 -11.90 5.51
C ILE A 385 17.31 -11.62 4.25
N PRO A 386 18.62 -11.96 4.24
CA PRO A 386 19.43 -11.81 3.04
C PRO A 386 19.01 -12.86 2.00
N TYR A 387 18.90 -12.44 0.73
CA TYR A 387 18.53 -13.33 -0.38
C TYR A 387 17.15 -14.01 -0.22
N LYS A 388 16.12 -13.22 0.12
CA LYS A 388 14.71 -13.67 0.23
C LYS A 388 14.30 -14.64 -0.89
N SER A 389 14.64 -14.33 -2.14
CA SER A 389 14.35 -15.16 -3.32
C SER A 389 14.93 -16.58 -3.28
N ALA A 390 16.13 -16.75 -2.72
CA ALA A 390 16.78 -18.05 -2.61
C ALA A 390 16.13 -18.92 -1.52
N ILE A 391 15.76 -18.32 -0.38
CA ILE A 391 15.03 -19.00 0.69
C ILE A 391 13.63 -19.36 0.21
N LEU A 392 12.93 -18.44 -0.46
CA LEU A 392 11.62 -18.71 -1.07
C LEU A 392 11.68 -19.89 -2.06
N THR A 393 12.74 -19.96 -2.87
CA THR A 393 12.97 -21.09 -3.78
C THR A 393 13.18 -22.39 -3.02
N LYS A 394 13.95 -22.38 -1.93
CA LYS A 394 14.11 -23.55 -1.03
C LYS A 394 12.79 -23.94 -0.37
N CYS A 395 12.01 -22.99 0.17
CA CYS A 395 10.67 -23.22 0.73
C CYS A 395 9.76 -23.94 -0.28
N LYS A 396 9.67 -23.41 -1.51
CA LYS A 396 8.85 -23.98 -2.58
C LYS A 396 9.34 -25.37 -2.98
N LEU A 397 10.64 -25.59 -3.13
CA LEU A 397 11.23 -26.90 -3.47
C LEU A 397 11.02 -27.96 -2.37
N PHE A 398 11.08 -27.57 -1.10
CA PHE A 398 10.89 -28.49 0.03
C PHE A 398 9.43 -28.84 0.22
N ALA A 399 8.53 -27.88 0.06
CA ALA A 399 7.13 -28.07 0.41
C ALA A 399 6.26 -28.58 -0.77
N THR A 400 6.64 -28.36 -2.03
CA THR A 400 5.95 -28.95 -3.19
C THR A 400 6.20 -30.44 -3.37
N LYS A 401 7.26 -31.00 -2.76
CA LYS A 401 7.67 -32.40 -2.97
C LYS A 401 7.09 -33.40 -1.94
N ASN A 402 6.71 -32.98 -0.73
CA ASN A 402 6.11 -33.87 0.29
C ASN A 402 5.54 -33.07 1.49
N SER A 403 4.30 -33.33 1.91
CA SER A 403 3.71 -32.73 3.13
C SER A 403 4.47 -33.10 4.41
N ASN A 404 5.18 -34.24 4.40
CA ASN A 404 6.01 -34.67 5.54
C ASN A 404 7.22 -33.75 5.76
N LYS A 405 7.75 -33.09 4.71
CA LYS A 405 8.93 -32.21 4.85
C LYS A 405 8.61 -30.91 5.58
N VAL A 406 7.43 -30.35 5.35
CA VAL A 406 6.97 -29.18 6.13
C VAL A 406 6.80 -29.57 7.59
N LYS A 407 6.21 -30.74 7.86
CA LYS A 407 6.10 -31.28 9.21
C LYS A 407 7.48 -31.52 9.84
N GLU A 408 8.45 -32.02 9.09
CA GLU A 408 9.84 -32.19 9.56
C GLU A 408 10.48 -30.87 9.97
N ILE A 409 10.32 -29.80 9.16
CA ILE A 409 10.84 -28.46 9.49
C ILE A 409 10.23 -27.93 10.79
N PHE A 410 8.91 -28.04 10.96
CA PHE A 410 8.26 -27.59 12.18
C PHE A 410 8.61 -28.48 13.38
N SER A 411 8.70 -29.79 13.17
CA SER A 411 9.09 -30.76 14.20
C SER A 411 10.55 -30.60 14.64
N TYR A 412 11.44 -30.08 13.79
CA TYR A 412 12.81 -29.73 14.16
C TYR A 412 12.83 -28.72 15.32
N PHE A 413 11.89 -27.77 15.32
CA PHE A 413 11.67 -26.82 16.41
C PHE A 413 10.67 -27.32 17.48
N GLY A 414 10.28 -28.61 17.43
CA GLY A 414 9.32 -29.20 18.36
C GLY A 414 7.85 -28.86 18.10
N ILE A 415 7.54 -28.13 17.01
CA ILE A 415 6.16 -27.73 16.68
C ILE A 415 5.47 -28.88 15.94
N ILE A 416 4.54 -29.54 16.61
CA ILE A 416 3.80 -30.68 16.06
C ILE A 416 2.38 -30.33 15.59
N ASP A 417 1.84 -29.20 16.06
CA ASP A 417 0.49 -28.73 15.75
C ASP A 417 0.44 -27.20 15.77
N CYS A 418 -0.05 -26.59 14.69
CA CYS A 418 -0.26 -25.14 14.55
C CYS A 418 -1.24 -24.85 13.40
N VAL A 419 -1.74 -23.62 13.30
CA VAL A 419 -2.69 -23.18 12.26
C VAL A 419 -2.18 -23.50 10.85
N VAL A 420 -0.88 -23.34 10.61
CA VAL A 420 -0.25 -23.60 9.31
C VAL A 420 -0.17 -25.10 8.99
N LEU A 421 0.06 -25.95 9.98
CA LEU A 421 0.08 -27.41 9.81
C LEU A 421 -1.33 -28.00 9.70
N ARG A 422 -2.30 -27.42 10.39
CA ARG A 422 -3.72 -27.82 10.33
C ARG A 422 -4.30 -27.52 8.95
N TYR A 423 -5.15 -28.43 8.46
CA TYR A 423 -5.83 -28.34 7.16
C TYR A 423 -4.91 -28.15 5.95
N GLU A 424 -3.61 -28.45 6.08
CA GLU A 424 -2.61 -28.17 5.06
C GLU A 424 -2.57 -26.69 4.62
N LYS A 425 -2.90 -25.76 5.52
CA LYS A 425 -2.86 -24.31 5.25
C LYS A 425 -1.50 -23.82 4.76
N TRP A 426 -0.42 -24.52 5.10
CA TRP A 426 0.91 -24.29 4.51
C TRP A 426 0.91 -24.26 2.97
N ARG A 427 -0.02 -24.95 2.28
CA ARG A 427 -0.16 -24.86 0.82
C ARG A 427 -0.67 -23.49 0.35
N GLU A 428 -1.58 -22.89 1.11
CA GLU A 428 -2.06 -21.51 0.89
C GLU A 428 -0.95 -20.52 1.26
N SER A 429 -0.29 -20.71 2.39
CA SER A 429 0.86 -19.90 2.80
C SER A 429 1.99 -19.94 1.77
N LEU A 430 2.27 -21.10 1.18
CA LEU A 430 3.21 -21.26 0.06
C LEU A 430 2.80 -20.47 -1.19
N ARG A 431 1.51 -20.51 -1.56
CA ARG A 431 0.96 -19.76 -2.71
C ARG A 431 1.02 -18.25 -2.45
N ASN A 432 0.85 -17.85 -1.19
CA ASN A 432 0.93 -16.46 -0.76
C ASN A 432 2.38 -15.95 -0.60
N LEU A 433 3.40 -16.81 -0.73
CA LEU A 433 4.81 -16.41 -0.60
C LEU A 433 5.25 -15.37 -1.64
N SER A 434 4.61 -15.32 -2.81
CA SER A 434 4.88 -14.29 -3.83
C SER A 434 4.45 -12.88 -3.37
N ARG A 435 3.51 -12.80 -2.41
CA ARG A 435 3.02 -11.57 -1.78
C ARG A 435 3.88 -11.11 -0.60
N LEU A 436 4.98 -11.81 -0.27
CA LEU A 436 5.93 -11.37 0.75
C LEU A 436 6.83 -10.22 0.25
N ASN A 437 6.94 -10.04 -1.07
CA ASN A 437 7.60 -8.87 -1.67
C ASN A 437 6.70 -7.63 -1.70
N SER A 438 5.39 -7.79 -1.47
CA SER A 438 4.46 -6.69 -1.26
C SER A 438 4.27 -6.47 0.24
N LYS A 439 4.17 -5.20 0.66
CA LYS A 439 3.80 -4.85 2.06
C LYS A 439 2.43 -5.42 2.48
N TYR A 440 1.62 -5.88 1.52
CA TYR A 440 0.22 -6.27 1.69
C TYR A 440 -0.01 -7.74 1.30
N GLY A 441 -1.04 -8.36 1.92
CA GLY A 441 -1.66 -9.59 1.42
C GLY A 441 -1.15 -10.93 1.97
N SER A 442 -0.31 -10.93 3.03
CA SER A 442 0.10 -12.14 3.75
C SER A 442 -0.35 -12.08 5.22
N SER A 443 -0.95 -13.15 5.75
CA SER A 443 -1.40 -13.21 7.14
C SER A 443 -0.25 -13.35 8.14
N VAL A 444 -0.45 -13.07 9.43
CA VAL A 444 0.51 -13.44 10.49
C VAL A 444 0.96 -14.89 10.37
N ALA A 445 0.04 -15.79 10.01
CA ALA A 445 0.35 -17.21 9.80
C ALA A 445 1.32 -17.45 8.64
N ASP A 446 1.14 -16.76 7.53
CA ASP A 446 2.05 -16.84 6.38
C ASP A 446 3.43 -16.28 6.73
N LYS A 447 3.47 -15.20 7.51
CA LYS A 447 4.71 -14.55 7.97
C LYS A 447 5.52 -15.46 8.89
N TYR A 448 4.92 -16.03 9.94
CA TYR A 448 5.67 -16.93 10.82
C TYR A 448 6.03 -18.25 10.13
N PHE A 449 5.22 -18.74 9.18
CA PHE A 449 5.56 -19.90 8.36
C PHE A 449 6.84 -19.66 7.58
N TYR A 450 6.94 -18.52 6.90
CA TYR A 450 8.14 -18.15 6.15
C TYR A 450 9.36 -18.04 7.06
N LEU A 451 9.23 -17.33 8.19
CA LEU A 451 10.31 -17.15 9.15
C LEU A 451 10.76 -18.48 9.79
N THR A 452 9.84 -19.42 10.00
CA THR A 452 10.18 -20.77 10.50
C THR A 452 11.02 -21.56 9.48
N ILE A 453 10.71 -21.43 8.19
CA ILE A 453 11.50 -22.08 7.15
C ILE A 453 12.86 -21.41 6.99
N ASP A 454 12.91 -20.08 7.02
CA ASP A 454 14.18 -19.34 7.02
C ASP A 454 15.08 -19.78 8.17
N ALA A 455 14.55 -19.81 9.40
CA ALA A 455 15.26 -20.28 10.59
C ALA A 455 15.78 -21.71 10.49
N TYR A 456 15.11 -22.58 9.73
CA TYR A 456 15.58 -23.94 9.49
C TYR A 456 16.78 -24.00 8.52
N PHE A 457 16.81 -23.12 7.51
CA PHE A 457 17.86 -23.13 6.48
C PHE A 457 19.01 -22.17 6.73
N SER A 458 18.81 -21.17 7.59
CA SER A 458 19.77 -20.10 7.88
C SER A 458 20.13 -20.10 9.36
N GLU A 459 21.40 -20.32 9.67
CA GLU A 459 21.92 -20.18 11.03
C GLU A 459 21.93 -18.72 11.52
N TYR A 460 21.87 -17.76 10.59
CA TYR A 460 21.86 -16.33 10.86
C TYR A 460 20.45 -15.74 10.88
N SER A 461 19.40 -16.57 10.93
CA SER A 461 18.03 -16.07 11.01
C SER A 461 17.74 -15.53 12.41
N PRO A 462 17.36 -14.24 12.54
CA PRO A 462 16.93 -13.67 13.82
C PRO A 462 15.83 -14.44 14.51
N PHE A 463 14.90 -14.94 13.71
CA PHE A 463 13.72 -15.64 14.19
C PHE A 463 14.07 -17.03 14.75
N LYS A 464 15.24 -17.57 14.39
CA LYS A 464 15.72 -18.85 14.92
C LYS A 464 15.93 -18.80 16.43
N THR A 465 16.40 -17.69 16.98
CA THR A 465 16.59 -17.52 18.43
C THR A 465 15.28 -17.68 19.21
N ILE A 466 14.17 -17.16 18.67
CA ILE A 466 12.83 -17.34 19.25
C ILE A 466 12.44 -18.82 19.23
N LEU A 467 12.63 -19.47 18.07
CA LEU A 467 12.24 -20.86 17.89
C LEU A 467 13.08 -21.84 18.72
N GLU A 468 14.39 -21.62 18.84
CA GLU A 468 15.27 -22.45 19.66
C GLU A 468 14.99 -22.30 21.17
N LYS A 469 14.54 -21.11 21.61
CA LYS A 469 14.23 -20.84 23.02
C LYS A 469 12.87 -21.39 23.45
N ASN A 470 11.82 -21.15 22.67
CA ASN A 470 10.45 -21.50 23.07
C ASN A 470 9.45 -21.61 21.89
N ALA A 471 9.84 -22.26 20.80
CA ALA A 471 9.03 -22.40 19.58
C ALA A 471 7.57 -22.81 19.84
N VAL A 472 7.33 -23.88 20.63
CA VAL A 472 5.98 -24.41 20.84
C VAL A 472 5.07 -23.37 21.49
N SER A 473 5.49 -22.81 22.62
CA SER A 473 4.68 -21.80 23.33
C SER A 473 4.50 -20.53 22.52
N PHE A 474 5.54 -20.08 21.81
CA PHE A 474 5.46 -18.88 20.98
C PHE A 474 4.45 -19.02 19.84
N ILE A 475 4.50 -20.15 19.11
CA ILE A 475 3.56 -20.43 18.02
C ILE A 475 2.13 -20.65 18.54
N GLU A 476 1.96 -21.32 19.67
CA GLU A 476 0.64 -21.47 20.32
C GLU A 476 0.01 -20.12 20.67
N LYS A 477 0.81 -19.17 21.18
CA LYS A 477 0.35 -17.80 21.46
C LYS A 477 -0.04 -17.07 20.18
N ILE A 478 0.77 -17.11 19.13
CA ILE A 478 0.43 -16.48 17.85
C ILE A 478 -0.85 -17.09 17.26
N ASP A 479 -0.99 -18.41 17.29
CA ASP A 479 -2.18 -19.11 16.80
C ASP A 479 -3.42 -18.78 17.62
N TYR A 480 -3.29 -18.63 18.94
CA TYR A 480 -4.36 -18.12 19.79
C TYR A 480 -4.81 -16.73 19.33
N LEU A 481 -3.88 -15.80 19.11
CA LEU A 481 -4.20 -14.44 18.68
C LEU A 481 -4.89 -14.44 17.30
N ASN A 482 -4.39 -15.26 16.37
CA ASN A 482 -5.01 -15.45 15.05
C ASN A 482 -6.43 -16.03 15.13
N ARG A 483 -6.66 -16.97 16.05
CA ARG A 483 -7.99 -17.56 16.27
C ARG A 483 -8.98 -16.51 16.78
N ILE A 484 -8.57 -15.65 17.72
CA ILE A 484 -9.41 -14.55 18.21
C ILE A 484 -9.71 -13.57 17.06
N ARG A 485 -8.71 -13.18 16.26
CA ARG A 485 -8.92 -12.36 15.05
C ARG A 485 -9.93 -12.98 14.09
N ASN A 486 -9.82 -14.27 13.77
CA ASN A 486 -10.73 -14.91 12.82
C ASN A 486 -12.13 -15.11 13.40
N LYS A 487 -12.26 -15.23 14.73
CA LYS A 487 -13.54 -15.38 15.42
C LYS A 487 -14.34 -14.07 15.46
N TYR A 488 -13.65 -12.93 15.51
CA TYR A 488 -14.26 -11.62 15.77
C TYR A 488 -13.96 -10.55 14.71
N GLY A 489 -13.14 -10.85 13.71
CA GLY A 489 -12.84 -9.97 12.59
C GLY A 489 -13.87 -10.07 11.48
N ALA A 490 -13.79 -9.15 10.50
CA ALA A 490 -14.76 -8.94 9.40
C ALA A 490 -14.99 -10.12 8.42
N HIS A 491 -14.48 -11.32 8.73
CA HIS A 491 -14.67 -12.56 7.96
C HIS A 491 -15.58 -13.57 8.68
N SER A 492 -16.20 -13.23 9.82
CA SER A 492 -17.26 -14.06 10.37
C SER A 492 -18.52 -13.89 9.51
N ASP A 493 -18.81 -14.87 8.66
CA ASP A 493 -20.10 -15.01 7.94
C ASP A 493 -21.32 -15.14 8.89
N ASP A 494 -21.09 -15.11 10.20
CA ASP A 494 -22.13 -15.14 11.23
C ASP A 494 -22.84 -13.78 11.29
N LEU A 495 -24.14 -13.79 10.94
CA LEU A 495 -25.09 -12.67 11.00
C LEU A 495 -25.34 -12.09 12.41
N MET A 496 -24.47 -12.36 13.38
CA MET A 496 -24.55 -11.90 14.77
C MET A 496 -23.18 -11.39 15.19
N GLU A 497 -23.06 -10.08 15.44
CA GLU A 497 -21.92 -9.49 16.14
C GLU A 497 -21.72 -10.23 17.47
N LYS A 498 -20.68 -11.07 17.52
CA LYS A 498 -20.27 -11.70 18.78
C LYS A 498 -19.36 -10.72 19.48
N ASP A 499 -19.90 -10.02 20.48
CA ASP A 499 -19.10 -9.16 21.34
C ASP A 499 -18.05 -9.98 22.09
N VAL A 500 -16.81 -9.49 22.14
CA VAL A 500 -15.71 -10.19 22.80
C VAL A 500 -15.80 -9.90 24.29
N SER A 501 -15.90 -10.95 25.12
CA SER A 501 -15.96 -10.74 26.57
C SER A 501 -14.72 -10.00 27.09
N LYS A 502 -14.89 -9.16 28.10
CA LYS A 502 -13.80 -8.40 28.72
C LYS A 502 -12.65 -9.29 29.19
N GLU A 503 -12.98 -10.45 29.79
CA GLU A 503 -11.99 -11.43 30.24
C GLU A 503 -11.18 -12.01 29.06
N GLU A 504 -11.83 -12.27 27.92
CA GLU A 504 -11.16 -12.77 26.70
C GLU A 504 -10.25 -11.70 26.08
N ILE A 505 -10.63 -10.41 26.11
CA ILE A 505 -9.75 -9.31 25.68
C ILE A 505 -8.59 -9.06 26.63
N GLU A 506 -8.79 -9.09 27.94
CA GLU A 506 -7.71 -8.96 28.91
C GLU A 506 -6.69 -10.10 28.74
N HIS A 507 -7.17 -11.32 28.52
CA HIS A 507 -6.29 -12.45 28.21
C HIS A 507 -5.58 -12.28 26.86
N PHE A 508 -6.30 -11.83 25.82
CA PHE A 508 -5.72 -11.54 24.51
C PHE A 508 -4.60 -10.49 24.58
N ASN A 509 -4.83 -9.38 25.25
CA ASN A 509 -3.85 -8.31 25.43
C ASN A 509 -2.61 -8.78 26.21
N LYS A 510 -2.79 -9.62 27.22
CA LYS A 510 -1.68 -10.25 27.94
C LYS A 510 -0.83 -11.11 27.00
N ILE A 511 -1.45 -12.02 26.26
CA ILE A 511 -0.75 -12.90 25.32
C ILE A 511 -0.07 -12.10 24.22
N ALA A 512 -0.72 -11.07 23.67
CA ALA A 512 -0.14 -10.19 22.67
C ALA A 512 1.08 -9.44 23.21
N THR A 513 1.01 -8.92 24.44
CA THR A 513 2.13 -8.24 25.10
C THR A 513 3.33 -9.16 25.26
N GLU A 514 3.10 -10.43 25.62
CA GLU A 514 4.16 -11.44 25.71
C GLU A 514 4.81 -11.70 24.35
N VAL A 515 4.02 -11.91 23.29
CA VAL A 515 4.51 -12.15 21.92
C VAL A 515 5.31 -10.95 21.40
N ILE A 516 4.77 -9.73 21.56
CA ILE A 516 5.42 -8.50 21.09
C ILE A 516 6.75 -8.27 21.83
N ASN A 517 6.78 -8.47 23.15
CA ASN A 517 8.03 -8.37 23.91
C ASN A 517 9.07 -9.40 23.48
N GLU A 518 8.66 -10.63 23.20
CA GLU A 518 9.57 -11.67 22.70
C GLU A 518 10.18 -11.26 21.36
N LEU A 519 9.36 -10.76 20.43
CA LEU A 519 9.83 -10.23 19.14
C LEU A 519 10.78 -9.03 19.29
N ILE A 520 10.42 -8.03 20.11
CA ILE A 520 11.24 -6.83 20.35
C ILE A 520 12.57 -7.19 20.99
N ASN A 521 12.56 -8.04 22.00
CA ASN A 521 13.77 -8.44 22.72
C ASN A 521 14.74 -9.17 21.80
N THR A 522 14.25 -10.04 20.92
CA THR A 522 15.10 -10.68 19.92
C THR A 522 15.71 -9.67 18.96
N LEU A 523 14.94 -8.72 18.42
CA LEU A 523 15.50 -7.67 17.55
C LEU A 523 16.56 -6.83 18.26
N PHE A 524 16.38 -6.58 19.56
CA PHE A 524 17.31 -5.82 20.37
C PHE A 524 18.62 -6.59 20.63
N GLU A 525 18.52 -7.87 21.02
CA GLU A 525 19.67 -8.74 21.25
C GLU A 525 20.55 -8.86 19.99
N GLU A 526 19.94 -8.96 18.82
CA GLU A 526 20.67 -8.97 17.55
C GLU A 526 21.40 -7.66 17.25
N GLU A 527 20.72 -6.53 17.43
CA GLU A 527 21.31 -5.22 17.16
C GLU A 527 22.51 -4.95 18.09
N GLN A 528 22.45 -5.45 19.34
CA GLN A 528 23.59 -5.41 20.26
C GLN A 528 24.72 -6.35 19.84
N PHE A 529 24.41 -7.56 19.36
CA PHE A 529 25.43 -8.50 18.89
C PHE A 529 26.22 -7.91 17.72
N HIS A 530 25.52 -7.32 16.74
CA HIS A 530 26.15 -6.69 15.57
C HIS A 530 26.87 -5.36 15.86
N ALA A 531 26.53 -4.67 16.96
CA ALA A 531 27.24 -3.46 17.37
C ALA A 531 28.57 -3.74 18.09
N ASN A 532 28.73 -4.94 18.64
CA ASN A 532 29.91 -5.38 19.40
C ASN A 532 30.88 -6.26 18.60
N CYS A 533 30.50 -6.66 17.39
CA CYS A 533 31.35 -7.35 16.41
C CYS A 533 31.87 -6.34 15.38
#